data_AF-A0A5E8EVW9-F1
#
_entry.id   AF-A0A5E8EVW9-F1
#
_cell.length_a   1.000
_cell.length_b   1.000
_cell.length_c   1.000
_cell.angle_alpha   90.00
_cell.angle_beta   90.00
_cell.angle_gamma   90.00
#
_symmetry.space_group_name_H-M   'P 1'
#
loop_
_entity.id
_entity.type
_entity.pdbx_description
1 polymer ?
#
loop_
_entity_poly.entity_id
_entity_poly.type
_entity_poly.pdbx_seq_one_letter_code
_entity_poly.pdbx_strand_id
1 'polypeptide(L)'
;MPLETFHIVAKGISRLCCAPSDVAVASSQGKPKPSAEATDAHRQIFQEYLAALRPTYDTASEWWTSLVDSQMDEGGSREDAIDASFERRLAGPASAPEVVTLVRDTWLRCTALNATLDDADRVPPEVLVLGWLVDGKHDDFVTLITCMPYWPLGLDEHGNWC
;
A
#
# COMPACT_ATOMS: atom_id res chain seq x y z
N MET A 1 -0.62 -1.26 -19.51
CA MET A 1 -2.10 -1.09 -19.57
C MET A 1 -2.55 -0.63 -18.19
N PRO A 2 -3.58 0.22 -18.07
CA PRO A 2 -4.08 0.63 -16.76
C PRO A 2 -4.59 -0.59 -15.98
N LEU A 3 -4.39 -0.58 -14.67
CA LEU A 3 -4.82 -1.65 -13.77
C LEU A 3 -6.35 -1.77 -13.77
N GLU A 4 -6.89 -2.96 -14.03
CA GLU A 4 -8.34 -3.19 -14.09
C GLU A 4 -8.90 -3.36 -12.68
N THR A 5 -9.36 -2.27 -12.06
CA THR A 5 -9.81 -2.25 -10.66
C THR A 5 -11.22 -1.73 -10.49
N PHE A 6 -11.91 -2.19 -9.44
CA PHE A 6 -13.23 -1.73 -9.05
C PHE A 6 -13.20 -1.06 -7.67
N HIS A 7 -12.64 0.15 -7.58
CA HIS A 7 -12.72 0.98 -6.36
C HIS A 7 -12.60 2.48 -6.63
N ILE A 8 -13.04 3.28 -5.67
CA ILE A 8 -12.86 4.74 -5.71
C ILE A 8 -11.52 5.07 -5.06
N VAL A 9 -10.49 5.34 -5.86
CA VAL A 9 -9.11 5.62 -5.41
C VAL A 9 -9.07 6.66 -4.28
N ALA A 10 -9.79 7.79 -4.43
CA ALA A 10 -9.83 8.84 -3.42
C ALA A 10 -10.37 8.35 -2.05
N LYS A 11 -11.35 7.45 -2.05
CA LYS A 11 -11.85 6.83 -0.81
C LYS A 11 -10.81 5.87 -0.23
N GLY A 12 -10.08 5.14 -1.07
CA GLY A 12 -8.99 4.27 -0.66
C GLY A 12 -7.83 5.03 -0.01
N ILE A 13 -7.43 6.17 -0.59
CA ILE A 13 -6.42 7.07 0.00
C ILE A 13 -6.88 7.53 1.38
N SER A 14 -8.09 8.09 1.45
CA SER A 14 -8.64 8.59 2.71
C SER A 14 -8.71 7.50 3.78
N ARG A 15 -9.24 6.32 3.44
CA ARG A 15 -9.33 5.17 4.34
C ARG A 15 -7.96 4.75 4.86
N LEU A 16 -7.00 4.51 3.96
CA LEU A 16 -5.70 3.97 4.34
C LEU A 16 -4.85 4.99 5.10
N CYS A 17 -4.84 6.26 4.72
CA CYS A 17 -4.08 7.28 5.47
C CYS A 17 -4.68 7.57 6.86
N CYS A 18 -5.98 7.33 7.07
CA CYS A 18 -6.61 7.51 8.39
C CYS A 18 -6.53 6.26 9.27
N ALA A 19 -6.48 5.05 8.68
CA ALA A 19 -6.60 3.78 9.41
C ALA A 19 -5.63 3.62 10.60
N PRO A 20 -4.36 4.07 10.55
CA PRO A 20 -3.45 3.94 11.71
C PRO A 20 -3.91 4.72 12.95
N SER A 21 -4.74 5.76 12.78
CA SER A 21 -5.29 6.54 13.89
C SER A 21 -6.45 5.85 14.61
N ASP A 22 -7.01 4.79 14.03
CA ASP A 22 -8.11 4.00 14.63
C ASP A 22 -7.60 2.97 15.66
N VAL A 23 -6.27 2.80 15.77
CA VAL A 23 -5.65 1.82 16.68
C VAL A 23 -4.69 2.50 17.67
N ALA A 24 -4.62 1.95 18.88
CA ALA A 24 -3.71 2.43 19.90
C ALA A 24 -2.31 1.82 19.70
N VAL A 25 -1.38 2.61 19.16
CA VAL A 25 0.03 2.23 19.00
C VAL A 25 0.85 2.61 20.24
N ALA A 26 1.83 1.80 20.58
CA ALA A 26 2.68 2.01 21.76
C ALA A 26 3.59 3.24 21.67
N SER A 27 3.97 3.63 20.45
CA SER A 27 4.87 4.75 20.19
C SER A 27 4.38 5.63 19.03
N SER A 28 4.54 6.94 19.22
CA SER A 28 4.29 7.93 18.16
C SER A 28 5.16 7.67 16.94
N GLN A 29 4.55 7.71 15.76
CA GLN A 29 5.24 7.65 14.47
C GLN A 29 5.51 9.05 13.88
N GLY A 30 5.41 10.09 14.70
CA GLY A 30 5.57 11.48 14.29
C GLY A 30 4.32 12.05 13.63
N LYS A 31 4.50 13.12 12.86
CA LYS A 31 3.42 13.81 12.14
C LYS A 31 3.61 13.69 10.63
N PRO A 32 2.52 13.67 9.84
CA PRO A 32 2.61 13.71 8.39
C PRO A 32 3.46 14.89 7.91
N LYS A 33 4.39 14.61 7.00
CA LYS A 33 5.26 15.61 6.38
C LYS A 33 5.64 15.20 4.96
N PRO A 34 5.93 16.15 4.06
CA PRO A 34 6.39 15.85 2.72
C PRO A 34 7.79 15.22 2.75
N SER A 35 8.14 14.46 1.71
CA SER A 35 9.43 13.77 1.62
C SER A 35 10.64 14.71 1.69
N ALA A 36 10.49 15.95 1.21
CA ALA A 36 11.54 16.98 1.25
C ALA A 36 11.92 17.41 2.68
N GLU A 37 11.02 17.26 3.65
CA GLU A 37 11.24 17.61 5.06
C GLU A 37 11.65 16.40 5.92
N ALA A 38 11.63 15.19 5.35
CA ALA A 38 12.05 13.99 6.05
C ALA A 38 13.57 13.83 6.04
N THR A 39 14.11 13.04 6.96
CA THR A 39 15.54 12.68 6.97
C THR A 39 15.95 11.95 5.70
N ASP A 40 17.25 11.99 5.36
CA ASP A 40 17.82 11.27 4.21
C ASP A 40 17.54 9.76 4.26
N ALA A 41 17.57 9.15 5.46
CA ALA A 41 17.29 7.72 5.65
C ALA A 41 15.85 7.34 5.25
N HIS A 42 14.86 8.15 5.62
CA HIS A 42 13.47 7.94 5.19
C HIS A 42 13.32 8.08 3.66
N ARG A 43 13.95 9.09 3.06
CA ARG A 43 13.93 9.26 1.61
C ARG A 43 14.57 8.07 0.92
N GLN A 44 15.66 7.51 1.47
CA GLN A 44 16.28 6.30 0.95
C GLN A 44 15.34 5.09 1.00
N ILE A 45 14.66 4.84 2.13
CA ILE A 45 13.65 3.77 2.23
C ILE A 45 12.57 3.93 1.14
N PHE A 46 12.09 5.15 0.93
CA PHE A 46 11.08 5.42 -0.11
C PHE A 46 11.61 5.20 -1.54
N GLN A 47 12.86 5.58 -1.83
CA GLN A 47 13.45 5.32 -3.16
C GLN A 47 13.61 3.83 -3.43
N GLU A 48 14.03 3.05 -2.43
CA GLU A 48 14.12 1.60 -2.53
C GLU A 48 12.73 0.97 -2.70
N TYR A 49 11.74 1.46 -1.95
CA TYR A 49 10.34 1.07 -2.12
C TYR A 49 9.85 1.35 -3.54
N LEU A 50 10.04 2.55 -4.07
CA LEU A 50 9.66 2.91 -5.45
C LEU A 50 10.35 2.01 -6.49
N ALA A 51 11.64 1.72 -6.31
CA ALA A 51 12.39 0.87 -7.22
C ALA A 51 11.84 -0.57 -7.22
N ALA A 52 11.47 -1.10 -6.05
CA ALA A 52 10.85 -2.43 -5.92
C ALA A 52 9.39 -2.45 -6.38
N LEU A 53 8.66 -1.34 -6.25
CA LEU A 53 7.24 -1.26 -6.54
C LEU A 53 6.93 -1.44 -8.02
N ARG A 54 7.83 -1.04 -8.93
CA ARG A 54 7.65 -1.24 -10.38
C ARG A 54 7.58 -2.73 -10.77
N PRO A 55 8.61 -3.56 -10.54
CA PRO A 55 8.52 -4.98 -10.90
C PRO A 55 7.42 -5.72 -10.11
N THR A 56 7.14 -5.31 -8.87
CA THR A 56 6.02 -5.83 -8.09
C THR A 56 4.67 -5.49 -8.72
N TYR A 57 4.50 -4.26 -9.21
CA TYR A 57 3.30 -3.83 -9.93
C TYR A 57 3.09 -4.64 -11.21
N ASP A 58 4.15 -4.83 -11.99
CA ASP A 58 4.07 -5.58 -13.25
C ASP A 58 3.62 -7.03 -12.99
N THR A 59 4.25 -7.68 -12.00
CA THR A 59 3.90 -9.04 -11.58
C THR A 59 2.45 -9.14 -11.08
N ALA A 60 2.03 -8.21 -10.21
CA ALA A 60 0.68 -8.21 -9.65
C ALA A 60 -0.40 -7.93 -10.73
N SER A 61 -0.08 -7.07 -11.69
CA SER A 61 -0.97 -6.73 -12.80
C SER A 61 -1.15 -7.93 -13.73
N GLU A 62 -0.06 -8.59 -14.14
CA GLU A 62 -0.11 -9.79 -14.97
C GLU A 62 -0.88 -10.93 -14.29
N TRP A 63 -0.59 -11.16 -13.00
CA TRP A 63 -1.33 -12.13 -12.19
C TRP A 63 -2.83 -11.81 -12.16
N TRP A 64 -3.20 -10.56 -11.90
CA TRP A 64 -4.61 -10.15 -11.85
C TRP A 64 -5.30 -10.31 -13.21
N THR A 65 -4.66 -9.88 -14.30
CA THR A 65 -5.18 -10.07 -15.66
C THR A 65 -5.42 -11.56 -15.95
N SER A 66 -4.49 -12.44 -15.56
CA SER A 66 -4.68 -13.88 -15.76
C SER A 66 -5.89 -14.45 -15.01
N LEU A 67 -6.21 -13.91 -13.83
CA LEU A 67 -7.40 -14.30 -13.06
C LEU A 67 -8.69 -13.81 -13.74
N VAL A 68 -8.71 -12.56 -14.19
CA VAL A 68 -9.86 -11.99 -14.93
C VAL A 68 -10.09 -12.76 -16.22
N ASP A 69 -9.03 -13.07 -16.97
CA ASP A 69 -9.11 -13.85 -18.21
C ASP A 69 -9.61 -15.28 -17.94
N SER A 70 -9.17 -15.93 -16.86
CA SER A 70 -9.68 -17.24 -16.46
C SER A 70 -11.17 -17.19 -16.09
N GLN A 71 -11.63 -16.09 -15.48
CA GLN A 71 -13.04 -15.89 -15.15
C GLN A 71 -13.88 -15.59 -16.40
N MET A 72 -13.30 -14.95 -17.42
CA MET A 72 -13.93 -14.76 -18.74
C MET A 72 -14.22 -16.08 -19.45
N ASP A 73 -13.36 -17.09 -19.27
CA ASP A 73 -13.57 -18.43 -19.84
C ASP A 73 -14.79 -19.16 -19.23
N GLU A 74 -15.24 -18.76 -18.04
CA GLU A 74 -16.50 -19.23 -17.43
C GLU A 74 -17.75 -18.59 -18.09
N GLY A 75 -17.56 -17.61 -18.98
CA GLY A 75 -18.59 -16.87 -19.72
C GLY A 75 -18.99 -15.55 -19.05
N GLY A 76 -19.47 -14.60 -19.85
CA GLY A 76 -19.88 -13.26 -19.38
C GLY A 76 -19.10 -12.13 -20.04
N SER A 77 -19.29 -10.91 -19.56
CA SER A 77 -18.51 -9.74 -19.98
C SER A 77 -17.24 -9.59 -19.13
N ARG A 78 -16.28 -8.80 -19.62
CA ARG A 78 -15.04 -8.50 -18.86
C ARG A 78 -15.32 -7.78 -17.55
N GLU A 79 -16.39 -6.97 -17.52
CA GLU A 79 -16.86 -6.30 -16.31
C GLU A 79 -17.38 -7.32 -15.28
N ASP A 80 -18.21 -8.28 -15.71
CA ASP A 80 -18.69 -9.37 -14.84
C ASP A 80 -17.52 -10.22 -14.30
N ALA A 81 -16.50 -10.47 -15.13
CA ALA A 81 -15.32 -11.22 -14.72
C ALA A 81 -14.45 -10.48 -13.70
N ILE A 82 -14.32 -9.15 -13.83
CA ILE A 82 -13.66 -8.30 -12.85
C ILE A 82 -14.43 -8.34 -11.53
N ASP A 83 -15.75 -8.13 -11.56
CA ASP A 83 -16.61 -8.13 -10.38
C ASP A 83 -16.54 -9.46 -9.63
N ALA A 84 -16.72 -10.59 -10.34
CA ALA A 84 -16.60 -11.93 -9.75
C ALA A 84 -15.19 -12.21 -9.18
N SER A 85 -14.15 -11.68 -9.82
CA SER A 85 -12.78 -11.79 -9.30
C SER A 85 -12.59 -11.01 -8.00
N PHE A 86 -13.19 -9.82 -7.89
CA PHE A 86 -13.20 -9.01 -6.67
C PHE A 86 -14.02 -9.64 -5.54
N GLU A 87 -15.12 -10.32 -5.83
CA GLU A 87 -15.88 -11.07 -4.81
C GLU A 87 -15.04 -12.14 -4.12
N ARG A 88 -14.16 -12.80 -4.88
CA ARG A 88 -13.23 -13.82 -4.36
C ARG A 88 -11.99 -13.20 -3.70
N ARG A 89 -11.61 -11.97 -4.09
CA ARG A 89 -10.40 -11.27 -3.66
C ARG A 89 -10.67 -9.78 -3.48
N LEU A 90 -11.13 -9.42 -2.28
CA LEU A 90 -11.59 -8.06 -1.97
C LEU A 90 -10.52 -6.97 -2.12
N ALA A 91 -9.22 -7.32 -2.08
CA ALA A 91 -8.12 -6.39 -2.33
C ALA A 91 -7.64 -6.38 -3.80
N GLY A 92 -8.33 -7.11 -4.69
CA GLY A 92 -8.03 -7.23 -6.12
C GLY A 92 -6.54 -7.53 -6.37
N PRO A 93 -5.86 -6.79 -7.27
CA PRO A 93 -4.45 -6.99 -7.57
C PRO A 93 -3.51 -6.77 -6.37
N ALA A 94 -3.91 -5.98 -5.37
CA ALA A 94 -3.10 -5.80 -4.15
C ALA A 94 -3.10 -7.03 -3.23
N SER A 95 -3.91 -8.04 -3.53
CA SER A 95 -3.85 -9.34 -2.85
C SER A 95 -2.64 -10.18 -3.28
N ALA A 96 -1.87 -9.75 -4.29
CA ALA A 96 -0.65 -10.43 -4.70
C ALA A 96 0.36 -10.49 -3.53
N PRO A 97 0.91 -11.68 -3.19
CA PRO A 97 1.82 -11.84 -2.05
C PRO A 97 3.02 -10.90 -2.06
N GLU A 98 3.55 -10.58 -3.24
CA GLU A 98 4.69 -9.70 -3.44
C GLU A 98 4.35 -8.25 -3.05
N VAL A 99 3.12 -7.80 -3.35
CA VAL A 99 2.64 -6.47 -2.95
C VAL A 99 2.49 -6.41 -1.43
N VAL A 100 1.87 -7.43 -0.84
CA VAL A 100 1.69 -7.52 0.62
C VAL A 100 3.04 -7.52 1.34
N THR A 101 4.00 -8.31 0.85
CA THR A 101 5.35 -8.41 1.42
C THR A 101 6.08 -7.07 1.33
N LEU A 102 6.08 -6.44 0.15
CA LEU A 102 6.76 -5.15 -0.05
C LEU A 102 6.20 -4.05 0.86
N VAL A 103 4.89 -3.97 1.00
CA VAL A 103 4.23 -2.98 1.89
C VAL A 103 4.61 -3.24 3.34
N ARG A 104 4.53 -4.49 3.81
CA ARG A 104 4.90 -4.87 5.19
C ARG A 104 6.37 -4.55 5.48
N ASP A 105 7.28 -4.94 4.61
CA ASP A 105 8.71 -4.72 4.80
C ASP A 105 9.04 -3.22 4.84
N THR A 106 8.47 -2.44 3.92
CA THR A 106 8.68 -0.98 3.88
C THR A 106 8.14 -0.31 5.14
N TRP A 107 6.95 -0.73 5.60
CA TRP A 107 6.33 -0.22 6.82
C TRP A 107 7.18 -0.48 8.06
N LEU A 108 7.62 -1.72 8.23
CA LEU A 108 8.41 -2.14 9.39
C LEU A 108 9.79 -1.49 9.39
N ARG A 109 10.43 -1.31 8.23
CA ARG A 109 11.68 -0.55 8.10
C ARG A 109 11.51 0.91 8.49
N CYS A 110 10.41 1.55 8.08
CA CYS A 110 10.10 2.92 8.48
C CYS A 110 9.87 3.03 9.99
N THR A 111 9.10 2.10 10.56
CA THR A 111 8.84 2.06 12.02
C THR A 111 10.14 1.84 12.81
N ALA A 112 11.01 0.94 12.35
CA ALA A 112 12.30 0.69 12.97
C ALA A 112 13.21 1.93 12.92
N LEU A 113 13.22 2.66 11.80
CA LEU A 113 13.95 3.92 11.69
C LEU A 113 13.39 4.97 12.65
N ASN A 114 12.06 5.14 12.71
CA ASN A 114 11.40 6.08 13.62
C ASN A 114 11.77 5.86 15.08
N ALA A 115 11.93 4.60 15.50
CA ALA A 115 12.31 4.25 16.87
C ALA A 115 13.70 4.79 17.28
N THR A 116 14.57 5.11 16.32
CA THR A 116 15.91 5.66 16.55
C THR A 116 15.96 7.19 16.53
N LEU A 117 14.84 7.85 16.23
CA LEU A 117 14.76 9.29 15.98
C LEU A 117 13.89 9.99 17.03
N ASP A 118 14.14 11.29 17.18
CA ASP A 118 13.26 12.19 17.91
C ASP A 118 11.91 12.32 17.18
N ASP A 119 10.83 12.53 17.94
CA ASP A 119 9.46 12.57 17.40
C ASP A 119 9.29 13.57 16.24
N ALA A 120 10.00 14.69 16.31
CA ALA A 120 9.97 15.73 15.28
C ALA A 120 10.52 15.27 13.93
N ASP A 121 11.40 14.26 13.89
CA ASP A 121 12.05 13.74 12.68
C ASP A 121 11.38 12.49 12.11
N ARG A 122 10.49 11.85 12.89
CA ARG A 122 9.74 10.67 12.47
C ARG A 122 8.80 10.96 11.30
N VAL A 123 8.52 9.93 10.51
CA VAL A 123 7.54 9.95 9.42
C VAL A 123 6.54 8.81 9.64
N PRO A 124 5.24 9.07 9.68
CA PRO A 124 4.26 8.00 9.77
C PRO A 124 4.36 7.04 8.58
N PRO A 125 4.41 5.70 8.78
CA PRO A 125 4.60 4.75 7.69
C PRO A 125 3.57 4.85 6.56
N GLU A 126 2.30 5.14 6.86
CA GLU A 126 1.25 5.35 5.85
C GLU A 126 1.52 6.57 4.97
N VAL A 127 2.17 7.59 5.52
CA VAL A 127 2.58 8.78 4.76
C VAL A 127 3.74 8.42 3.83
N LEU A 128 4.70 7.63 4.28
CA LEU A 128 5.81 7.17 3.43
C LEU A 128 5.33 6.21 2.32
N VAL A 129 4.49 5.23 2.67
CA VAL A 129 4.05 4.14 1.77
C VAL A 129 3.02 4.62 0.74
N LEU A 130 2.13 5.55 1.10
CA LEU A 130 1.05 6.02 0.22
C LEU A 130 1.01 7.54 0.07
N GLY A 131 1.14 8.32 1.15
CA GLY A 131 1.12 9.78 1.08
C GLY A 131 2.14 10.34 0.06
N TRP A 132 3.37 9.86 0.11
CA TRP A 132 4.42 10.29 -0.81
C TRP A 132 4.24 9.77 -2.25
N LEU A 133 3.52 8.66 -2.45
CA LEU A 133 3.12 8.24 -3.80
C LEU A 133 2.12 9.23 -4.40
N VAL A 134 1.17 9.70 -3.60
CA VAL A 134 0.18 10.71 -4.01
C VAL A 134 0.87 12.03 -4.32
N ASP A 135 1.74 12.52 -3.44
CA ASP A 135 2.48 13.77 -3.64
C ASP A 135 3.40 13.69 -4.89
N GLY A 136 4.02 12.52 -5.12
CA GLY A 136 4.86 12.24 -6.28
C GLY A 136 4.11 11.95 -7.58
N LYS A 137 2.77 11.92 -7.58
CA LYS A 137 1.92 11.60 -8.74
C LYS A 137 2.20 10.23 -9.35
N HIS A 138 2.43 9.23 -8.49
CA HIS A 138 2.63 7.84 -8.89
C HIS A 138 1.28 7.11 -9.05
N ASP A 139 0.41 7.61 -9.93
CA ASP A 139 -1.01 7.27 -9.99
C ASP A 139 -1.31 5.75 -10.13
N ASP A 140 -0.51 5.02 -10.93
CA ASP A 140 -0.65 3.57 -11.08
C ASP A 140 -0.40 2.83 -9.76
N PHE A 141 0.62 3.25 -9.02
CA PHE A 141 0.99 2.68 -7.73
C PHE A 141 -0.02 3.06 -6.65
N VAL A 142 -0.52 4.31 -6.67
CA VAL A 142 -1.61 4.75 -5.81
C VAL A 142 -2.85 3.89 -6.06
N THR A 143 -3.18 3.61 -7.32
CA THR A 143 -4.32 2.77 -7.69
C THR A 143 -4.16 1.35 -7.15
N LEU A 144 -2.99 0.73 -7.34
CA LEU A 144 -2.69 -0.60 -6.80
C LEU A 144 -2.82 -0.64 -5.27
N ILE A 145 -2.09 0.23 -4.55
CA ILE A 145 -2.06 0.20 -3.08
C ILE A 145 -3.45 0.47 -2.49
N THR A 146 -4.24 1.37 -3.10
CA THR A 146 -5.57 1.72 -2.61
C THR A 146 -6.64 0.65 -2.84
N CYS A 147 -6.33 -0.43 -3.58
CA CYS A 147 -7.16 -1.63 -3.58
C CYS A 147 -7.16 -2.33 -2.21
N MET A 148 -6.12 -2.16 -1.39
CA MET A 148 -6.08 -2.79 -0.06
C MET A 148 -7.19 -2.25 0.85
N PRO A 149 -8.09 -3.08 1.39
CA PRO A 149 -9.17 -2.62 2.27
C PRO A 149 -8.65 -2.11 3.62
N TYR A 150 -7.51 -2.61 4.07
CA TYR A 150 -6.80 -2.21 5.28
C TYR A 150 -5.29 -2.44 5.08
N TRP A 151 -4.44 -1.83 5.92
CA TRP A 151 -3.01 -2.09 5.89
C TRP A 151 -2.73 -3.54 6.29
N PRO A 152 -1.88 -4.28 5.58
CA PRO A 152 -1.59 -5.68 5.89
C PRO A 152 -0.64 -5.81 7.10
N LEU A 153 -0.84 -5.02 8.14
CA LEU A 153 -0.01 -4.90 9.34
C LEU A 153 -0.87 -5.17 10.57
N GLY A 154 -0.28 -5.84 11.57
CA GLY A 154 -0.90 -6.04 12.88
C GLY A 154 -0.14 -5.28 13.97
N LEU A 155 -0.64 -5.42 15.20
CA LEU A 155 0.11 -5.04 16.40
C LEU A 155 0.50 -6.30 17.17
N ASP A 156 1.71 -6.31 17.72
CA ASP A 156 2.16 -7.32 18.66
C ASP A 156 1.51 -7.14 20.04
N GLU A 157 1.83 -8.03 20.98
CA GLU A 157 1.31 -7.97 22.36
C GLU A 157 1.73 -6.72 23.15
N HIS A 158 2.70 -5.96 22.63
CA HIS A 158 3.20 -4.73 23.23
C HIS A 158 2.67 -3.47 22.51
N GLY A 159 1.86 -3.62 21.47
CA GLY A 159 1.32 -2.51 20.69
C GLY A 159 2.30 -1.93 19.66
N ASN A 160 3.32 -2.68 19.26
CA ASN A 160 4.22 -2.33 18.14
C ASN A 160 3.71 -2.94 16.84
N TRP A 161 3.96 -2.27 15.72
CA TRP A 161 3.66 -2.80 14.39
C TRP A 161 4.43 -4.11 14.11
N CYS A 162 3.73 -5.15 13.62
CA CYS A 162 4.30 -6.44 13.27
C CYS A 162 3.73 -7.10 12.00
#